data_AF-A0A350XJV8-F1
#
_entry.id   AF-A0A350XJV8-F1
#
_cell.length_a   1.000
_cell.length_b   1.000
_cell.length_c   1.000
_cell.angle_alpha   90.00
_cell.angle_beta   90.00
_cell.angle_gamma   90.00
#
_symmetry.space_group_name_H-M   'P 1'
#
loop_
_entity.id
_entity.type
_entity.pdbx_description
1 polymer ?
#
loop_
_entity_poly.entity_id
_entity_poly.type
_entity_poly.pdbx_seq_one_letter_code
_entity_poly.pdbx_strand_id
1 'polypeptide(L)'
;MSTIPSDLEVARTELVLLRAEVKRLQEENQQLKQALNNAKDASPVMRCSLKRTLKLVHQCCMELVRWGSRWLLKMGNKCRVFPSLKKVWELLNQETWSLSDIFPPDLKPPKPPKPKRIPLPCRTDRCGYHFIDEATARWWRYLVPPEFKQGDAFG
;
A
#
# COMPACT_ATOMS: atom_id res chain seq x y z
N MET A 1 -68.01 -17.98 32.62
CA MET A 1 -67.43 -16.78 33.25
C MET A 1 -66.07 -16.57 32.63
N SER A 2 -65.92 -15.59 31.74
CA SER A 2 -64.65 -15.31 31.06
C SER A 2 -63.81 -14.41 31.95
N THR A 3 -62.76 -14.97 32.55
CA THR A 3 -61.80 -14.21 33.35
C THR A 3 -60.99 -13.34 32.40
N ILE A 4 -61.35 -12.06 32.30
CA ILE A 4 -60.56 -11.08 31.55
C ILE A 4 -59.22 -10.97 32.30
N PRO A 5 -58.08 -11.30 31.66
CA PRO A 5 -56.80 -11.18 32.32
C PRO A 5 -56.60 -9.71 32.72
N SER A 6 -56.24 -9.51 33.98
CA SER A 6 -55.91 -8.18 34.51
C SER A 6 -54.81 -7.56 33.64
N ASP A 7 -54.91 -6.26 33.34
CA ASP A 7 -53.91 -5.52 32.57
C ASP A 7 -52.48 -5.73 33.10
N LEU A 8 -52.37 -6.02 34.41
CA LEU A 8 -51.11 -6.30 35.09
C LEU A 8 -50.53 -7.69 34.75
N GLU A 9 -51.35 -8.69 34.45
CA GLU A 9 -50.91 -9.99 33.97
C GLU A 9 -50.46 -9.93 32.50
N VAL A 10 -51.21 -9.20 31.67
CA VAL A 10 -50.87 -8.96 30.26
C VAL A 10 -49.51 -8.25 30.16
N ALA A 11 -49.33 -7.17 30.94
CA ALA A 11 -48.06 -6.43 31.00
C ALA A 11 -46.90 -7.28 31.53
N ARG A 12 -47.15 -8.21 32.46
CA ARG A 12 -46.12 -9.15 32.95
C ARG A 12 -45.69 -10.14 31.88
N THR A 13 -46.63 -10.73 31.14
CA THR A 13 -46.30 -11.63 30.03
C THR A 13 -45.55 -10.92 28.92
N GLU A 14 -45.94 -9.68 28.61
CA GLU A 14 -45.29 -8.88 27.58
C GLU A 14 -43.86 -8.48 28.00
N LEU A 15 -43.64 -8.13 29.27
CA LEU A 15 -42.30 -7.89 29.81
C LEU A 15 -41.39 -9.11 29.73
N VAL A 16 -41.93 -10.32 29.93
CA VAL A 16 -41.14 -11.56 29.81
C VAL A 16 -40.74 -11.80 28.36
N LEU A 17 -41.68 -11.63 27.42
CA LEU A 17 -41.42 -11.79 25.99
C LEU A 17 -40.41 -10.74 25.48
N LEU A 18 -40.56 -9.48 25.87
CA LEU A 18 -39.65 -8.40 25.50
C LEU A 18 -38.24 -8.63 26.08
N ARG A 19 -38.13 -9.11 27.32
CA ARG A 19 -36.82 -9.47 27.92
C ARG A 19 -36.15 -10.62 27.18
N ALA A 20 -36.92 -11.61 26.74
CA ALA A 20 -36.39 -12.72 25.94
C ALA A 20 -35.87 -12.24 24.59
N GLU A 21 -36.61 -11.36 23.91
CA GLU A 21 -36.20 -10.83 22.61
C GLU A 21 -34.98 -9.90 22.70
N VAL A 22 -34.90 -9.05 23.73
CA VAL A 22 -33.71 -8.23 23.99
C VAL A 22 -32.49 -9.12 24.19
N LYS A 23 -32.62 -10.21 24.94
CA LYS A 23 -31.52 -11.16 25.16
C LYS A 23 -31.09 -11.83 23.86
N ARG A 24 -32.05 -12.30 23.05
CA ARG A 24 -31.80 -12.90 21.73
C ARG A 24 -31.04 -11.92 20.81
N LEU A 25 -31.51 -10.68 20.73
CA LEU A 25 -30.90 -9.63 19.92
C LEU A 25 -29.50 -9.26 20.42
N GLN A 26 -29.26 -9.25 21.73
CA GLN A 26 -27.93 -9.02 22.30
C GLN A 26 -26.94 -10.13 21.93
N GLU A 27 -27.38 -11.39 22.00
CA GLU A 27 -26.56 -12.56 21.60
C GLU A 27 -26.24 -12.50 20.09
N GLU A 28 -27.22 -12.18 19.24
CA GLU A 28 -27.02 -12.00 17.80
C GLU A 28 -26.07 -10.83 17.49
N ASN A 29 -26.23 -9.69 18.17
CA ASN A 29 -25.31 -8.55 18.03
C ASN A 29 -23.88 -8.93 18.44
N GLN A 30 -23.73 -9.71 19.51
CA GLN A 30 -22.42 -10.13 19.99
C GLN A 30 -21.76 -11.10 19.01
N GLN A 31 -22.52 -12.05 18.45
CA GLN A 31 -22.04 -12.96 17.41
C GLN A 31 -21.63 -12.21 16.14
N LEU A 32 -22.44 -11.25 15.68
CA LEU A 32 -22.11 -10.42 14.51
C LEU A 32 -20.89 -9.53 14.75
N LYS A 33 -20.76 -8.93 15.95
CA LYS A 33 -19.55 -8.17 16.32
C LYS A 33 -18.31 -9.07 16.36
N GLN A 34 -18.45 -10.30 16.85
CA GLN A 34 -17.36 -11.25 16.89
C GLN A 34 -16.98 -11.73 15.48
N ALA A 35 -17.96 -11.96 14.59
CA ALA A 35 -17.73 -12.25 13.19
C ALA A 35 -17.06 -11.08 12.47
N LEU A 36 -17.46 -9.83 12.75
CA LEU A 36 -16.84 -8.62 12.22
C LEU A 36 -15.40 -8.46 12.73
N ASN A 37 -15.12 -8.72 14.00
CA ASN A 37 -13.78 -8.63 14.58
C ASN A 37 -12.85 -9.75 14.08
N ASN A 38 -13.40 -10.96 13.87
CA ASN A 38 -12.66 -12.09 13.31
C ASN A 38 -12.42 -11.93 11.81
N ALA A 39 -13.32 -11.24 11.11
CA ALA A 39 -13.08 -10.77 9.75
C ALA A 39 -12.02 -9.65 9.80
N LYS A 40 -10.77 -9.97 9.44
CA LYS A 40 -9.61 -9.06 9.40
C LYS A 40 -9.82 -7.69 8.70
N ASP A 41 -10.89 -7.51 7.92
CA ASP A 41 -11.46 -6.24 7.44
C ASP A 41 -12.69 -6.59 6.56
N ALA A 42 -13.87 -6.02 6.81
CA ALA A 42 -15.12 -6.33 6.07
C ALA A 42 -15.27 -5.58 4.73
N SER A 43 -14.23 -4.89 4.27
CA SER A 43 -14.17 -4.29 2.94
C SER A 43 -13.03 -4.94 2.15
N PRO A 44 -13.20 -5.32 0.87
CA PRO A 44 -12.07 -5.66 0.01
C PRO A 44 -11.32 -4.37 -0.32
N VAL A 45 -10.72 -3.72 0.68
CA VAL A 45 -9.71 -2.70 0.45
C VAL A 45 -8.55 -3.47 -0.17
N MET A 46 -8.41 -3.40 -1.49
CA MET A 46 -7.20 -3.91 -2.14
C MET A 46 -6.02 -3.15 -1.55
N ARG A 47 -5.36 -3.75 -0.54
CA ARG A 47 -4.27 -3.11 0.18
C ARG A 47 -3.12 -2.91 -0.80
N CYS A 48 -2.62 -1.69 -0.87
CA CYS A 48 -1.44 -1.40 -1.66
C CYS A 48 -0.26 -2.20 -1.11
N SER A 49 0.26 -3.13 -1.92
CA SER A 49 1.44 -3.93 -1.60
C SER A 49 2.44 -3.75 -2.71
N LEU A 50 3.72 -3.53 -2.37
CA LEU A 50 4.78 -3.32 -3.36
C LEU A 50 4.83 -4.44 -4.40
N LYS A 51 4.75 -5.70 -3.97
CA LYS A 51 4.76 -6.87 -4.87
C LYS A 51 3.59 -6.82 -5.86
N ARG A 52 2.41 -6.42 -5.39
CA ARG A 52 1.21 -6.33 -6.23
C ARG A 52 1.27 -5.15 -7.18
N THR A 53 1.70 -3.98 -6.70
CA THR A 53 1.91 -2.80 -7.55
C THR A 53 2.93 -3.09 -8.64
N LEU A 54 4.07 -3.72 -8.31
CA LEU A 54 5.08 -4.10 -9.31
C LEU A 54 4.53 -5.07 -10.36
N LYS A 55 3.69 -6.03 -9.94
CA LYS A 55 3.02 -6.95 -10.88
C LYS A 55 2.09 -6.19 -11.85
N LEU A 56 1.26 -5.27 -11.34
CA LEU A 56 0.38 -4.45 -12.17
C LEU A 56 1.18 -3.57 -13.14
N VAL A 57 2.20 -2.87 -12.63
CA VAL A 57 3.10 -2.03 -13.41
C VAL A 57 3.72 -2.82 -14.57
N HIS A 58 4.22 -4.03 -14.29
CA HIS A 58 4.80 -4.91 -15.29
C HIS A 58 3.78 -5.39 -16.32
N GLN A 59 2.54 -5.69 -15.89
CA GLN A 59 1.44 -6.04 -16.82
C GLN A 59 1.09 -4.88 -17.76
N CYS A 60 1.26 -3.64 -17.32
CA CYS A 60 1.06 -2.44 -18.13
C CYS A 60 2.29 -2.01 -18.96
N CYS A 61 3.33 -2.85 -19.06
CA CYS A 61 4.59 -2.54 -19.75
C CYS A 61 5.29 -1.27 -19.21
N MET A 62 5.14 -1.00 -17.91
CA MET A 62 5.79 0.10 -17.21
C MET A 62 6.85 -0.43 -16.24
N GLU A 63 7.68 0.47 -15.74
CA GLU A 63 8.70 0.22 -14.71
C GLU A 63 8.45 1.13 -13.51
N LEU A 64 8.59 0.61 -12.29
CA LEU A 64 8.42 1.37 -11.07
C LEU A 64 9.69 1.28 -10.22
N VAL A 65 10.35 2.42 -10.01
CA VAL A 65 11.64 2.54 -9.34
C VAL A 65 11.54 3.43 -8.11
N ARG A 66 12.33 3.11 -7.08
CA ARG A 66 12.45 3.96 -5.89
C ARG A 66 13.30 5.19 -6.21
N TRP A 67 12.76 6.38 -6.01
CA TRP A 67 13.41 7.66 -6.28
C TRP A 67 13.54 8.49 -5.00
N GLY A 68 14.56 8.21 -4.20
CA GLY A 68 14.72 8.79 -2.86
C GLY A 68 13.55 8.43 -1.95
N SER A 69 12.84 9.44 -1.43
CA SER A 69 11.61 9.25 -0.64
C SER A 69 10.36 9.04 -1.50
N ARG A 70 10.47 9.13 -2.83
CA ARG A 70 9.36 9.07 -3.80
C ARG A 70 9.44 7.84 -4.72
N TRP A 71 8.45 7.67 -5.57
CA TRP A 71 8.34 6.58 -6.53
C TRP A 71 8.35 7.12 -7.94
N LEU A 72 9.13 6.54 -8.84
CA LEU A 72 9.22 6.93 -10.24
C LEU A 72 8.57 5.84 -11.09
N LEU A 73 7.50 6.18 -11.79
CA LEU A 73 6.90 5.34 -12.81
C LEU A 73 7.47 5.73 -14.17
N LYS A 74 7.91 4.77 -14.97
CA LYS A 74 8.54 4.96 -16.28
C LYS A 74 7.90 4.06 -17.32
N MET A 75 7.79 4.57 -18.54
CA MET A 75 7.38 3.80 -19.72
C MET A 75 8.16 4.33 -20.93
N GLY A 76 9.16 3.58 -21.40
CA GLY A 76 10.06 4.05 -22.46
C GLY A 76 10.75 5.38 -22.09
N ASN A 77 10.48 6.42 -22.88
CA ASN A 77 10.99 7.79 -22.67
C ASN A 77 10.12 8.65 -21.73
N LYS A 78 8.95 8.16 -21.32
CA LYS A 78 8.04 8.87 -20.42
C LYS A 78 8.31 8.48 -18.97
N CYS A 79 8.26 9.44 -18.06
CA CYS A 79 8.38 9.17 -16.64
C CYS A 79 7.60 10.18 -15.77
N ARG A 80 7.15 9.73 -14.60
CA ARG A 80 6.42 10.54 -13.63
C ARG A 80 6.76 10.15 -12.20
N VAL A 81 6.97 11.15 -11.36
CA VAL A 81 7.23 10.95 -9.93
C VAL A 81 5.94 11.02 -9.13
N PHE A 82 5.72 10.02 -8.28
CA PHE A 82 4.65 9.92 -7.31
C PHE A 82 5.20 10.07 -5.89
N PRO A 83 4.48 10.76 -4.99
CA PRO A 83 4.93 10.97 -3.62
C PRO A 83 4.94 9.66 -2.81
N SER A 84 4.08 8.70 -3.13
CA SER A 84 3.92 7.44 -2.40
C SER A 84 3.50 6.30 -3.32
N LEU A 85 3.77 5.07 -2.89
CA LEU A 85 3.35 3.86 -3.59
C LEU A 85 1.82 3.77 -3.68
N LYS A 86 1.13 4.24 -2.64
CA LYS A 86 -0.34 4.29 -2.58
C LYS A 86 -0.91 5.09 -3.75
N LYS A 87 -0.29 6.20 -4.15
CA LYS A 87 -0.75 6.99 -5.30
C LYS A 87 -0.57 6.27 -6.64
N VAL A 88 0.51 5.52 -6.80
CA VAL A 88 0.71 4.66 -7.98
C VAL A 88 -0.35 3.56 -8.02
N TRP A 89 -0.60 2.94 -6.87
CA TRP A 89 -1.63 1.90 -6.72
C TRP A 89 -3.03 2.42 -7.06
N GLU A 90 -3.44 3.56 -6.47
CA GLU A 90 -4.74 4.20 -6.75
C GLU A 90 -4.92 4.55 -8.22
N LEU A 91 -3.84 4.93 -8.93
CA LEU A 91 -3.88 5.24 -10.35
C LEU A 91 -4.07 3.98 -11.21
N LEU A 92 -3.27 2.95 -10.95
CA LEU A 92 -3.28 1.72 -11.76
C LEU A 92 -4.49 0.83 -11.51
N ASN A 93 -5.13 0.98 -10.35
CA ASN A 93 -6.30 0.20 -9.97
C ASN A 93 -7.63 0.80 -10.47
N GLN A 94 -7.59 1.84 -11.29
CA GLN A 94 -8.76 2.39 -11.99
C GLN A 94 -9.13 1.51 -13.18
N GLU A 95 -10.43 1.35 -13.45
CA GLU A 95 -10.92 0.54 -14.58
C GLU A 95 -10.50 1.10 -15.93
N THR A 96 -10.43 2.43 -16.03
CA THR A 96 -10.02 3.14 -17.24
C THR A 96 -9.07 4.27 -16.88
N TRP A 97 -7.99 4.39 -17.64
CA TRP A 97 -7.03 5.50 -17.57
C TRP A 97 -6.41 5.70 -18.96
N SER A 98 -6.05 6.93 -19.30
CA SER A 98 -5.30 7.21 -20.53
C SER A 98 -3.82 7.39 -20.22
N LEU A 99 -2.94 7.02 -21.17
CA LEU A 99 -1.50 7.25 -21.03
C LEU A 99 -1.15 8.73 -20.90
N SER A 100 -1.96 9.61 -21.47
CA SER A 100 -1.79 11.06 -21.39
C SER A 100 -2.09 11.59 -19.99
N ASP A 101 -3.00 10.96 -19.25
CA ASP A 101 -3.29 11.32 -17.85
C ASP A 101 -2.18 10.88 -16.91
N ILE A 102 -1.56 9.73 -17.21
CA ILE A 102 -0.42 9.23 -16.46
C ILE A 102 0.84 10.03 -16.78
N PHE A 103 1.10 10.28 -18.06
CA PHE A 103 2.31 10.95 -18.56
C PHE A 103 1.95 12.14 -19.46
N PRO A 104 1.50 13.27 -18.87
CA PRO A 104 1.23 14.48 -19.65
C PRO A 104 2.48 14.94 -20.42
N PRO A 105 2.31 15.46 -21.65
CA PRO A 105 3.41 15.83 -22.54
C PRO A 105 4.32 16.91 -21.94
N ASP A 106 3.77 17.77 -21.08
CA ASP A 106 4.47 18.89 -20.46
C ASP A 106 5.28 18.49 -19.21
N LEU A 107 5.27 17.21 -18.82
CA LEU A 107 6.08 16.74 -17.70
C LEU A 107 7.57 16.78 -18.06
N LYS A 108 8.25 17.80 -17.54
CA LYS A 108 9.71 17.83 -17.53
C LYS A 108 10.23 16.61 -16.75
N PRO A 109 11.26 15.92 -17.25
CA PRO A 109 11.85 14.80 -16.53
C PRO A 109 12.33 15.27 -15.15
N PRO A 110 12.05 14.48 -14.09
CA PRO A 110 12.42 14.85 -12.74
C PRO A 110 13.94 14.94 -12.65
N LYS A 111 14.45 16.03 -12.06
CA LYS A 111 15.89 16.14 -11.76
C LYS A 111 16.29 15.02 -10.80
N PRO A 112 17.42 14.31 -11.05
CA PRO A 112 17.93 13.28 -10.16
C PRO A 112 18.01 13.80 -8.72
N PRO A 113 17.67 12.97 -7.72
CA PRO A 113 17.85 13.40 -6.34
C PRO A 113 19.34 13.64 -6.15
N LYS A 114 19.70 14.79 -5.56
CA LYS A 114 21.10 15.06 -5.23
C LYS A 114 21.58 13.91 -4.35
N PRO A 115 22.69 13.22 -4.70
CA PRO A 115 23.22 12.17 -3.85
C PRO A 115 23.48 12.79 -2.48
N LYS A 116 22.87 12.21 -1.44
CA LYS A 116 23.29 12.53 -0.07
C LYS A 116 24.75 12.11 -0.01
N ARG A 117 25.66 13.06 0.24
CA ARG A 117 27.04 12.74 0.58
C ARG A 117 26.97 11.94 1.88
N ILE A 118 26.94 10.61 1.75
CA ILE A 118 27.25 9.74 2.88
C ILE A 118 28.69 10.10 3.22
N PRO A 119 29.00 10.54 4.44
CA PRO A 119 30.38 10.70 4.84
C PRO A 119 31.08 9.38 4.54
N LEU A 120 32.04 9.41 3.61
CA LEU A 120 32.88 8.24 3.40
C LEU A 120 33.49 7.92 4.76
N PRO A 121 33.35 6.69 5.27
CA PRO A 121 34.01 6.32 6.50
C PRO A 121 35.49 6.61 6.32
N CYS A 122 36.04 7.46 7.19
CA CYS A 122 37.46 7.80 7.20
C CYS A 122 38.23 6.47 7.21
N ARG A 123 39.13 6.28 6.24
CA ARG A 123 40.05 5.14 6.19
C ARG A 123 40.76 5.04 7.53
N THR A 124 40.31 4.16 8.40
CA THR A 124 41.12 3.63 9.49
C THR A 124 41.59 2.27 9.02
N ASP A 125 42.90 2.12 8.89
CA ASP A 125 43.59 0.97 8.27
C ASP A 125 43.46 -0.36 9.05
N ARG A 126 42.34 -0.62 9.74
CA ARG A 126 42.20 -1.80 10.62
C ARG A 126 40.88 -2.54 10.64
N CYS A 127 39.90 -2.18 9.81
CA CYS A 127 38.68 -2.99 9.72
C CYS A 127 38.42 -3.39 8.27
N GLY A 128 38.60 -4.69 8.00
CA GLY A 128 38.17 -5.32 6.77
C GLY A 128 36.67 -5.08 6.56
N TYR A 129 36.35 -4.31 5.54
CA TYR A 129 34.98 -4.20 5.04
C TYR A 129 34.59 -5.55 4.43
N HIS A 130 33.94 -6.40 5.23
CA HIS A 130 33.06 -7.40 4.65
C HIS A 130 31.87 -6.65 4.07
N PHE A 131 31.82 -6.53 2.74
CA PHE A 131 30.58 -6.27 2.04
C PHE A 131 29.58 -7.34 2.49
N ILE A 132 28.58 -6.92 3.26
CA ILE A 132 27.49 -7.81 3.67
C ILE A 132 26.60 -7.97 2.43
N ASP A 133 26.87 -9.06 1.73
CA ASP A 133 26.06 -9.63 0.65
C ASP A 133 26.22 -8.99 -0.75
N GLU A 134 26.65 -9.85 -1.68
CA GLU A 134 26.73 -9.61 -3.11
C GLU A 134 25.37 -9.25 -3.72
N ALA A 135 24.26 -9.71 -3.12
CA ALA A 135 22.91 -9.32 -3.50
C ALA A 135 22.68 -7.82 -3.27
N THR A 136 23.10 -7.27 -2.13
CA THR A 136 23.01 -5.84 -1.84
C THR A 136 23.80 -5.04 -2.88
N ALA A 137 25.02 -5.47 -3.21
CA ALA A 137 25.83 -4.85 -4.26
C ALA A 137 25.20 -4.97 -5.66
N ARG A 138 24.48 -6.06 -5.93
CA ARG A 138 23.76 -6.29 -7.20
C ARG A 138 22.61 -5.30 -7.39
N TRP A 139 21.86 -5.00 -6.33
CA TRP A 139 20.76 -4.02 -6.36
C TRP A 139 21.24 -2.61 -6.74
N TRP A 140 22.43 -2.21 -6.30
CA TRP A 140 23.01 -0.91 -6.66
C TRP A 140 23.40 -0.81 -8.14
N ARG A 141 23.76 -1.92 -8.82
CA ARG A 141 24.09 -1.91 -10.25
C ARG A 141 22.89 -1.64 -11.17
N TYR A 142 21.67 -1.92 -10.71
CA TYR A 142 20.43 -1.71 -11.46
C TYR A 142 19.74 -0.36 -11.18
N LEU A 143 20.17 0.35 -10.14
CA LEU A 143 19.63 1.67 -9.74
C LEU A 143 20.35 2.86 -10.38
N VAL A 144 21.44 2.62 -11.10
CA VAL A 144 22.20 3.64 -11.83
C VAL A 144 21.95 3.45 -13.32
N PRO A 145 21.31 4.41 -14.02
CA PRO A 145 21.19 4.39 -15.47
C PRO A 145 22.57 4.20 -16.13
N PRO A 146 22.68 3.41 -17.21
CA PRO A 146 23.97 3.15 -17.87
C PRO A 146 24.68 4.42 -18.36
N GLU A 147 23.93 5.50 -18.61
CA GLU A 147 24.44 6.82 -18.98
C GLU A 147 25.15 7.59 -17.84
N PHE A 148 25.29 7.02 -16.65
CA PHE A 148 26.14 7.52 -15.55
C PHE A 148 27.38 6.66 -15.28
N LYS A 149 27.68 5.68 -16.15
CA LYS A 149 28.88 4.82 -16.04
C LYS A 149 30.05 5.24 -16.95
N GLN A 150 29.95 6.36 -17.64
CA GLN A 150 31.05 6.90 -18.45
C GLN A 150 31.53 8.23 -17.88
N GLY A 151 32.83 8.26 -17.56
CA GLY A 151 33.57 9.35 -16.91
C GLY A 151 34.17 8.82 -15.60
N ASP A 152 35.42 8.39 -15.49
CA ASP A 152 36.59 8.59 -16.35
C ASP A 152 37.50 7.36 -16.24
N ALA A 153 37.79 6.76 -17.38
CA ALA A 153 39.02 6.00 -17.59
C ALA A 153 39.57 6.54 -18.90
N PHE A 154 40.69 7.26 -18.80
CA PHE A 154 41.59 7.81 -19.83
C PHE A 154 41.83 9.31 -19.66
N GLY A 155 43.06 9.65 -19.28
CA GLY A 155 43.61 11.00 -19.17
C GLY A 155 44.50 11.15 -17.96
#